data_AF-A0A1V5NGK8-F1
#
_entry.id   AF-A0A1V5NGK8-F1
#
_cell.length_a   1.000
_cell.length_b   1.000
_cell.length_c   1.000
_cell.angle_alpha   90.00
_cell.angle_beta   90.00
_cell.angle_gamma   90.00
#
_symmetry.space_group_name_H-M   'P 1'
#
loop_
_entity.id
_entity.type
_entity.pdbx_description
1 polymer ?
#
loop_
_entity_poly.entity_id
_entity_poly.type
_entity_poly.pdbx_seq_one_letter_code
_entity_poly.pdbx_strand_id
1 'polypeptide(L)' 'MIVEGGTFTLSSFINAGLWNEARVFKAPHSLGSGIAAPKLPVAKVLTNQAIGSDRLSCIINTENFN' A
#
# COMPACT_ATOMS: atom_id res chain seq x y z
N MET A 1 4.02 14.75 -3.32
CA MET A 1 3.64 14.71 -1.89
C MET A 1 3.76 13.27 -1.42
N ILE A 2 4.21 13.05 -0.18
CA ILE A 2 4.24 11.72 0.44
C ILE A 2 3.28 11.76 1.63
N VAL A 3 2.49 10.70 1.80
CA VAL A 3 1.57 10.54 2.92
C VAL A 3 1.96 9.27 3.67
N GLU A 4 2.26 9.44 4.96
CA GLU A 4 2.55 8.34 5.88
C GLU A 4 1.63 8.46 7.10
N GLY A 5 1.26 7.33 7.68
CA GLY A 5 0.37 7.29 8.84
C GLY A 5 -0.16 5.89 9.09
N GLY A 6 -1.02 5.78 10.10
CA GLY A 6 -1.70 4.53 10.42
C GLY A 6 -2.83 4.21 9.43
N THR A 7 -3.51 3.08 9.68
CA THR A 7 -4.62 2.59 8.84
C THR A 7 -5.69 3.65 8.58
N PHE A 8 -6.06 4.46 9.59
CA PHE A 8 -7.07 5.50 9.41
C PHE A 8 -6.67 6.52 8.34
N THR A 9 -5.51 7.19 8.53
CA THR A 9 -5.01 8.19 7.59
C THR A 9 -4.88 7.63 6.18
N LEU A 10 -4.23 6.47 6.04
CA LEU A 10 -4.03 5.86 4.72
C LEU A 10 -5.35 5.48 4.05
N SER A 11 -6.31 4.93 4.82
CA SER A 11 -7.64 4.59 4.30
C SER A 11 -8.40 5.82 3.82
N SER A 12 -8.28 6.97 4.50
CA SER A 12 -8.93 8.21 4.07
C SER A 12 -8.46 8.68 2.69
N PHE A 13 -7.15 8.63 2.41
CA PHE A 13 -6.62 8.99 1.09
C PHE A 13 -6.98 7.96 0.02
N ILE A 14 -6.91 6.67 0.36
CA ILE A 14 -7.26 5.57 -0.57
C ILE A 14 -8.73 5.67 -0.98
N ASN A 15 -9.63 5.81 0.00
CA ASN A 15 -11.07 5.87 -0.24
C ASN A 15 -11.49 7.15 -0.97
N ALA A 16 -10.74 8.24 -0.81
CA ALA A 16 -10.96 9.49 -1.52
C ALA A 16 -10.38 9.47 -2.96
N GLY A 17 -9.68 8.41 -3.38
CA GLY A 17 -9.00 8.34 -4.67
C GLY A 17 -7.79 9.27 -4.78
N LEU A 18 -7.30 9.84 -3.66
CA LEU A 18 -6.24 10.85 -3.63
C LEU A 18 -4.83 10.24 -3.59
N TRP A 19 -4.63 9.17 -4.35
CA TRP A 19 -3.35 8.46 -4.43
C TRP A 19 -3.08 7.95 -5.85
N ASN A 20 -1.81 7.99 -6.24
CA ASN A 20 -1.35 7.46 -7.52
C ASN A 20 -0.50 6.20 -7.36
N GLU A 21 0.39 6.19 -6.36
CA GLU A 21 1.32 5.10 -6.04
C GLU A 21 1.26 4.79 -4.55
N ALA A 22 1.33 3.50 -4.20
CA ALA A 22 1.53 3.00 -2.85
C ALA A 22 2.81 2.16 -2.78
N ARG A 23 3.65 2.45 -1.79
CA ARG A 23 4.86 1.67 -1.46
C ARG A 23 4.60 0.83 -0.23
N VAL A 24 4.58 -0.49 -0.40
CA VAL A 24 4.22 -1.43 0.67
C VAL A 24 5.42 -2.29 1.03
N PHE A 25 5.94 -2.11 2.25
CA PHE A 25 6.87 -3.04 2.87
C PHE A 25 6.11 -4.16 3.56
N LYS A 26 6.52 -5.41 3.29
CA LYS A 26 5.97 -6.60 3.93
C LYS A 26 7.10 -7.47 4.47
N ALA A 27 7.09 -7.67 5.77
CA ALA A 27 7.96 -8.61 6.44
C ALA A 27 7.52 -10.08 6.17
N PRO A 28 8.41 -11.06 6.31
CA PRO A 28 8.10 -12.47 6.04
C PRO A 28 7.27 -13.15 7.14
N HIS A 29 6.86 -12.41 8.17
CA HIS A 29 6.04 -12.90 9.28
C HIS A 29 4.64 -12.27 9.25
N SER A 30 3.65 -13.03 9.71
CA SER A 30 2.28 -12.57 9.87
C SER A 30 2.04 -12.12 11.31
N LEU A 31 1.39 -10.97 11.47
CA LEU A 31 0.85 -10.55 12.76
C LEU A 31 -0.52 -11.22 12.94
N GLY A 32 -0.70 -11.99 14.03
CA GLY A 32 -1.93 -12.74 14.28
C GLY A 32 -3.10 -11.88 14.79
N SER A 33 -2.79 -10.80 15.51
CA SER A 33 -3.76 -9.82 16.02
C SER A 33 -3.22 -8.41 15.83
N GLY A 34 -4.12 -7.41 15.88
CA GLY A 34 -3.77 -6.00 15.72
C GLY A 34 -4.67 -5.28 14.72
N ILE A 35 -4.19 -4.14 14.23
CA ILE A 35 -4.90 -3.30 13.25
C ILE A 35 -4.55 -3.78 11.84
N ALA A 36 -5.57 -4.10 11.03
CA ALA A 36 -5.37 -4.51 9.65
C ALA A 36 -4.83 -3.35 8.79
N ALA A 37 -4.00 -3.68 7.79
CA ALA A 37 -3.57 -2.74 6.77
C ALA A 37 -4.77 -2.31 5.90
N PRO A 38 -4.75 -1.08 5.35
CA PRO A 38 -5.78 -0.62 4.42
C PRO A 38 -5.79 -1.49 3.15
N LYS A 39 -6.98 -1.68 2.57
CA LYS A 39 -7.14 -2.39 1.29
C LYS A 39 -7.01 -1.40 0.13
N LEU A 40 -6.36 -1.82 -0.95
CA LEU A 40 -6.28 -1.06 -2.19
C LEU A 40 -7.31 -1.65 -3.18
N PRO A 41 -8.38 -0.91 -3.54
CA PRO A 41 -9.52 -1.48 -4.28
C PRO A 41 -9.23 -1.73 -5.77
N VAL A 42 -8.50 -0.82 -6.43
CA VAL A 42 -8.20 -0.90 -7.86
C VAL A 42 -6.70 -0.69 -8.06
N ALA A 43 -5.96 -1.79 -8.03
CA ALA A 43 -4.52 -1.75 -7.84
C ALA A 43 -3.77 -2.75 -8.74
N LYS A 44 -2.66 -2.30 -9.31
CA LYS A 44 -1.71 -3.16 -10.03
C LYS A 44 -0.33 -3.05 -9.39
N VAL A 45 0.27 -4.20 -9.08
CA VAL A 45 1.68 -4.25 -8.69
C VAL A 45 2.54 -3.98 -9.91
N LEU A 46 3.35 -2.92 -9.87
CA LEU A 46 4.32 -2.61 -10.91
C LEU A 46 5.63 -3.36 -10.69
N THR A 47 6.15 -3.31 -9.47
CA THR A 47 7.43 -3.93 -9.14
C THR A 47 7.40 -4.57 -7.77
N ASN A 48 8.26 -5.57 -7.61
CA ASN A 48 8.59 -6.17 -6.34
C ASN A 48 10.12 -6.19 -6.22
N GLN A 49 10.61 -5.83 -5.04
CA GLN A 49 12.03 -5.87 -4.73
C GLN A 49 12.24 -6.47 -3.35
N ALA A 50 13.21 -7.38 -3.23
CA ALA A 50 13.68 -7.84 -1.93
C ALA A 50 14.60 -6.79 -1.31
N ILE A 51 14.33 -6.42 -0.06
CA ILE A 51 15.13 -5.48 0.73
C ILE A 51 15.44 -6.16 2.06
N GLY A 52 16.63 -6.74 2.19
CA GLY A 52 16.92 -7.64 3.30
C GLY A 52 15.96 -8.84 3.31
N SER A 53 15.31 -9.08 4.44
CA SER A 53 14.27 -10.11 4.58
C SER A 53 12.89 -9.70 4.08
N ASP A 54 12.71 -8.41 3.79
CA ASP A 54 11.40 -7.83 3.50
C ASP A 54 11.18 -7.70 2.00
N ARG A 55 9.92 -7.55 1.59
CA ARG A 55 9.54 -7.25 0.22
C ARG A 55 8.95 -5.84 0.13
N LEU A 56 9.54 -5.01 -0.72
CA LEU A 56 8.96 -3.74 -1.16
C LEU A 56 8.14 -3.97 -2.43
N SER A 57 6.88 -3.56 -2.40
CA SER A 57 5.99 -3.55 -3.57
C SER A 57 5.71 -2.12 -3.99
N CYS A 58 5.88 -1.79 -5.27
CA CYS A 58 5.32 -0.58 -5.85
C CYS A 58 3.98 -0.92 -6.50
N ILE A 59 2.91 -0.26 -6.08
CA ILE A 59 1.54 -0.52 -6.52
C ILE A 59 0.95 0.79 -7.04
N ILE A 60 0.29 0.76 -8.19
CA ILE A 60 -0.39 1.93 -8.75
C ILE A 60 -1.90 1.80 -8.67
N ASN A 61 -2.57 2.93 -8.50
CA ASN A 61 -4.02 3.03 -8.68
C ASN A 61 -4.34 3.01 -10.17
N THR A 62 -5.06 2.00 -10.64
CA THR A 62 -5.37 1.85 -12.06
C THR A 62 -6.54 2.73 -12.54
N GLU A 63 -7.31 3.34 -11.64
CA GLU A 63 -8.37 4.29 -12.03
C GLU A 63 -7.80 5.58 -12.63
N ASN A 64 -6.56 5.92 -12.31
CA ASN A 64 -5.88 7.12 -12.83
C ASN A 64 -5.41 6.98 -14.29
N PHE A 65 -5.57 5.80 -14.89
CA PHE A 65 -5.11 5.50 -16.25
C PHE A 65 -6.26 5.19 -17.22
N ASN A 66 -7.51 5.48 -16.80
CA ASN A 66 -8.71 5.39 -17.62
C ASN A 66 -9.13 6.77 -18.16
#